data_AF-A0A371CIT8-F1
#
_entry.id   AF-A0A371CIT8-F1
#
_cell.length_a   1.000
_cell.length_b   1.000
_cell.length_c   1.000
_cell.angle_alpha   90.00
_cell.angle_beta   90.00
_cell.angle_gamma   90.00
#
_symmetry.space_group_name_H-M   'P 1'
#
loop_
_entity.id
_entity.type
_entity.pdbx_description
1 polymer ?
#
loop_
_entity_poly.entity_id
_entity_poly.type
_entity_poly.pdbx_seq_one_letter_code
_entity_poly.pdbx_strand_id
1 'polypeptide(L)'
;VHEFTGHRGRDTTYTALRDRYWWPSMYLDVGWFVASCTTCQMHTRYRTCPPLTRSLCPAILRRIHVDTIFMPDGSFLLHASCATSHWPEARWSRKNNAKTWSRFLYEDVIC
;
A
#
# COMPACT_ATOMS: atom_id res chain seq x y z
N VAL A 1 -16.87 20.27 19.80
CA VAL A 1 -18.02 19.80 18.97
C VAL A 1 -17.67 18.53 18.20
N HIS A 2 -16.60 18.53 17.41
CA HIS A 2 -16.20 17.36 16.60
C HIS A 2 -15.99 16.07 17.42
N GLU A 3 -15.20 16.11 18.50
CA GLU A 3 -14.93 14.93 19.36
C GLU A 3 -16.20 14.43 20.05
N PHE A 4 -16.98 15.34 20.65
CA PHE A 4 -18.18 15.00 21.42
C PHE A 4 -19.38 14.53 20.58
N THR A 5 -19.37 14.73 19.25
CA THR A 5 -20.48 14.34 18.36
C THR A 5 -20.18 13.09 17.52
N GLY A 6 -19.08 12.39 17.85
CA GLY A 6 -18.67 11.19 17.15
C GLY A 6 -17.92 11.48 15.86
N HIS A 7 -16.98 12.43 15.89
CA HIS A 7 -16.05 12.68 14.78
C HIS A 7 -16.75 13.01 13.44
N ARG A 8 -17.81 13.82 13.52
CA ARG A 8 -18.57 14.24 12.34
C ARG A 8 -17.70 15.04 11.37
N GLY A 9 -17.99 14.94 10.07
CA GLY A 9 -17.25 15.62 9.01
C GLY A 9 -17.34 17.16 9.08
N ARG A 10 -16.61 17.84 8.19
CA ARG A 10 -16.52 19.32 8.17
C ARG A 10 -17.88 20.00 8.13
N ASP A 11 -18.77 19.62 7.21
CA ASP A 11 -19.99 20.40 6.99
C ASP A 11 -20.99 20.25 8.15
N THR A 12 -21.01 19.08 8.78
CA THR A 12 -21.84 18.81 9.96
C THR A 12 -21.29 19.48 11.22
N THR A 13 -19.97 19.47 11.40
CA THR A 13 -19.32 20.22 12.50
C THR A 13 -19.46 21.73 12.33
N TYR A 14 -19.36 22.25 11.10
CA TYR A 14 -19.61 23.65 10.79
C TYR A 14 -21.06 24.04 11.06
N THR A 15 -22.02 23.22 10.63
CA THR A 15 -23.44 23.48 10.87
C THR A 15 -23.79 23.48 12.36
N ALA A 16 -23.18 22.59 13.15
CA ALA A 16 -23.38 22.62 14.60
C ALA A 16 -22.75 23.86 15.28
N LEU A 17 -21.67 24.41 14.72
CA LEU A 17 -20.99 25.60 15.26
C LEU A 17 -21.70 26.89 14.86
N ARG A 18 -22.14 27.03 13.60
CA ARG A 18 -22.77 28.24 13.07
C ARG A 18 -24.07 28.63 13.78
N ASP A 19 -24.74 27.67 14.41
CA ASP A 19 -25.99 27.91 15.13
C ASP A 19 -25.78 28.73 16.41
N ARG A 20 -24.56 28.78 16.94
CA ARG A 20 -24.23 29.42 18.24
C ARG A 20 -23.08 30.40 18.17
N TYR A 21 -22.20 30.26 17.19
CA TYR A 21 -20.96 31.02 17.09
C TYR A 21 -20.77 31.52 15.66
N TRP A 22 -20.05 32.65 15.57
CA TRP A 22 -19.61 33.19 14.30
C TRP A 22 -18.23 33.84 14.47
N TRP A 23 -17.35 33.59 13.51
CA TRP A 23 -16.09 34.32 13.35
C TRP A 23 -15.65 34.30 11.87
N PRO A 24 -14.76 35.23 11.46
CA PRO A 24 -14.22 35.23 10.09
C PRO A 24 -13.50 33.91 9.77
N SER A 25 -13.70 33.37 8.57
CA SER A 25 -13.06 32.11 8.10
C SER A 25 -13.43 30.83 8.88
N MET A 26 -14.50 30.85 9.69
CA MET A 26 -14.97 29.68 10.45
C MET A 26 -15.07 28.38 9.63
N TYR A 27 -15.55 28.46 8.39
CA TYR A 27 -15.65 27.27 7.53
C TYR A 27 -14.28 26.65 7.20
N LEU A 28 -13.27 27.49 6.97
CA LEU A 28 -11.90 27.05 6.71
C LEU A 28 -11.31 26.44 7.99
N ASP A 29 -11.41 27.12 9.13
CA ASP A 29 -10.85 26.65 10.40
C ASP A 29 -11.44 25.31 10.83
N VAL A 30 -12.76 25.13 10.69
CA VAL A 30 -13.42 23.85 10.96
C VAL A 30 -12.92 22.77 10.00
N GLY A 31 -12.72 23.11 8.72
CA GLY A 31 -12.13 22.22 7.74
C GLY A 31 -10.72 21.77 8.13
N TRP A 32 -9.86 22.72 8.50
CA TRP A 32 -8.50 22.45 8.97
C TRP A 32 -8.49 21.59 10.23
N PHE A 33 -9.35 21.89 11.20
CA PHE A 33 -9.46 21.12 12.44
C PHE A 33 -9.86 19.67 12.18
N VAL A 34 -10.94 19.45 11.42
CA VAL A 34 -11.40 18.08 11.07
C VAL A 34 -10.35 17.33 10.24
N ALA A 35 -9.67 18.01 9.31
CA ALA A 35 -8.58 17.42 8.54
C ALA A 35 -7.37 17.03 9.41
N SER A 36 -7.08 17.79 10.46
CA SER A 36 -5.99 17.49 11.40
C SER A 36 -6.30 16.39 12.42
N CYS A 37 -7.57 15.94 12.53
CA CYS A 37 -7.96 14.93 13.51
C CYS A 37 -7.36 13.55 13.17
N THR A 38 -6.41 13.08 13.98
CA THR A 38 -5.73 11.78 13.81
C THR A 38 -6.68 10.60 13.77
N THR A 39 -7.67 10.55 14.66
CA THR A 39 -8.70 9.51 14.69
C THR A 39 -9.46 9.43 13.37
N CYS A 40 -9.89 10.57 12.83
CA CYS A 40 -10.55 10.63 11.52
C CYS A 40 -9.62 10.23 10.38
N GLN A 41 -8.38 10.72 10.38
CA GLN A 41 -7.42 10.39 9.32
C GLN A 41 -6.99 8.92 9.34
N MET A 42 -7.02 8.24 10.49
CA MET A 42 -6.75 6.80 10.57
C MET A 42 -7.93 5.95 10.07
N HIS A 43 -9.17 6.43 10.29
CA HIS A 43 -10.40 5.71 9.93
C HIS A 43 -11.00 6.17 8.58
N THR A 44 -10.37 7.13 7.91
CA THR A 44 -10.86 7.62 6.62
C THR A 44 -10.79 6.51 5.58
N ARG A 45 -11.86 6.42 4.77
CA ARG A 45 -11.88 5.53 3.58
C ARG A 45 -11.11 6.13 2.42
N TYR A 46 -10.85 7.44 2.45
CA TYR A 46 -10.11 8.12 1.41
C TYR A 46 -8.62 7.86 1.57
N ARG A 47 -8.06 7.06 0.67
CA ARG A 47 -6.62 6.87 0.58
C ARG A 47 -6.12 7.65 -0.62
N THR A 48 -5.20 8.60 -0.40
CA THR A 48 -4.44 9.21 -1.48
C THR A 48 -3.60 8.11 -2.11
N CYS A 49 -4.03 7.61 -3.27
CA CYS A 49 -3.25 6.65 -4.04
C CYS A 49 -2.28 7.46 -4.91
N PRO A 50 -0.96 7.47 -4.61
CA PRO A 50 -0.02 8.09 -5.53
C PRO A 50 -0.08 7.40 -6.89
N PRO A 51 0.20 8.11 -7.99
CA PRO A 51 0.19 7.48 -9.31
C PRO A 51 1.20 6.33 -9.37
N LEU A 52 0.79 5.22 -9.98
CA LEU A 52 1.67 4.07 -10.20
C LEU A 52 2.86 4.53 -11.05
N THR A 53 4.06 4.46 -10.48
CA THR A 53 5.29 4.85 -11.15
C THR A 53 6.07 3.59 -11.52
N ARG A 54 6.47 3.47 -12.79
CA ARG A 54 7.33 2.36 -13.23
C ARG A 54 8.69 2.46 -12.54
N SER A 55 9.13 1.37 -11.93
CA SER A 55 10.49 1.29 -11.40
C SER A 55 11.46 1.10 -12.57
N LEU A 56 12.18 2.16 -12.94
CA LEU A 56 13.16 2.07 -14.02
C LEU A 56 14.36 1.23 -13.56
N CYS A 57 14.67 0.19 -14.34
CA CYS A 57 15.88 -0.60 -14.20
C CYS A 57 16.48 -0.75 -15.60
N PRO A 58 17.47 0.07 -15.99
CA PRO A 58 17.96 0.07 -17.37
C PRO A 58 18.88 -1.12 -17.70
N ALA A 59 19.40 -1.81 -16.68
CA ALA A 59 20.33 -2.93 -16.86
C ALA A 59 19.64 -4.28 -16.66
N ILE A 60 19.83 -5.17 -17.63
CA ILE A 60 19.35 -6.56 -17.59
C ILE A 60 19.98 -7.29 -16.39
N LEU A 61 19.21 -8.17 -15.74
CA LEU A 61 19.57 -8.95 -14.54
C LEU A 61 20.06 -8.14 -13.33
N ARG A 62 19.94 -6.80 -13.34
CA ARG A 62 20.32 -5.94 -12.21
C ARG A 62 19.34 -6.03 -11.04
N ARG A 63 18.06 -6.23 -11.36
CA ARG A 63 16.97 -6.41 -10.38
C ARG A 63 16.13 -7.59 -10.80
N ILE A 64 15.84 -8.44 -9.83
CA ILE A 64 15.05 -9.66 -10.00
C ILE A 64 13.88 -9.58 -9.04
N HIS A 65 12.68 -9.77 -9.57
CA HIS A 65 11.45 -9.89 -8.81
C HIS A 65 11.20 -11.36 -8.54
N VAL A 66 11.08 -11.73 -7.27
CA VAL A 66 10.88 -13.10 -6.83
C VAL A 66 9.59 -13.20 -6.05
N ASP A 67 8.80 -14.22 -6.33
CA ASP A 67 7.54 -14.48 -5.65
C ASP A 67 7.22 -15.98 -5.57
N THR A 68 6.34 -16.35 -4.65
CA THR A 68 5.82 -17.72 -4.52
C THR A 68 4.38 -17.79 -4.97
N ILE A 69 4.08 -18.67 -5.91
CA ILE A 69 2.71 -18.97 -6.33
C ILE A 69 2.24 -20.23 -5.61
N PHE A 70 1.06 -20.15 -4.97
CA PHE A 70 0.41 -21.30 -4.34
C PHE A 70 -0.37 -22.09 -5.39
N MET A 71 -0.09 -23.39 -5.46
CA MET A 71 -0.71 -24.28 -6.44
C MET A 71 -1.91 -25.04 -5.81
N PRO A 72 -2.91 -25.45 -6.62
CA PRO A 72 -4.10 -26.14 -6.12
C PRO A 72 -3.82 -27.47 -5.39
N ASP A 73 -2.69 -28.11 -5.69
CA ASP A 73 -2.23 -29.35 -5.07
C ASP A 73 -1.56 -29.13 -3.70
N GLY A 74 -1.53 -27.89 -3.22
CA GLY A 74 -0.85 -27.50 -1.98
C GLY A 74 0.67 -27.38 -2.13
N SER A 75 1.18 -27.46 -3.37
CA SER A 75 2.59 -27.19 -3.67
C SER A 75 2.84 -25.70 -3.95
N PHE A 76 4.10 -25.36 -4.17
CA PHE A 76 4.55 -23.99 -4.42
C PHE A 76 5.31 -23.93 -5.74
N LEU A 77 5.10 -22.88 -6.51
CA LEU A 77 5.94 -22.54 -7.65
C LEU A 77 6.77 -21.30 -7.27
N LEU A 78 8.07 -21.47 -7.15
CA LEU A 78 9.02 -20.38 -6.95
C LEU A 78 9.21 -19.71 -8.30
N HIS A 79 9.00 -18.40 -8.39
CA HIS A 79 9.14 -17.65 -9.62
C HIS A 79 10.14 -16.51 -9.41
N ALA A 80 11.07 -16.34 -10.35
CA ALA A 80 11.99 -15.22 -10.46
C ALA A 80 11.84 -14.60 -11.85
N SER A 81 11.83 -13.27 -11.94
CA SER A 81 11.79 -12.58 -13.23
C SER A 81 12.67 -11.33 -13.23
N CYS A 82 13.35 -11.08 -14.35
CA CYS A 82 14.11 -9.85 -14.50
C CYS A 82 13.18 -8.63 -14.62
N ALA A 83 13.48 -7.57 -13.87
CA ALA A 83 12.68 -6.33 -13.90
C ALA A 83 12.68 -5.63 -15.27
N THR A 84 13.72 -5.83 -16.08
CA THR A 84 13.94 -5.13 -17.35
C THR A 84 13.53 -5.95 -18.55
N SER A 85 14.05 -7.18 -18.65
CA SER A 85 13.79 -8.07 -19.79
C SER A 85 12.56 -8.95 -19.60
N HIS A 86 12.02 -9.01 -18.39
CA HIS A 86 10.98 -9.97 -18.00
C HIS A 86 11.36 -11.44 -18.23
N TRP A 87 12.66 -11.74 -18.35
CA TRP A 87 13.15 -13.11 -18.43
C TRP A 87 12.70 -13.91 -17.20
N PRO A 88 11.95 -15.01 -17.37
CA PRO A 88 11.37 -15.76 -16.27
C PRO A 88 12.17 -17.02 -15.95
N GLU A 89 12.30 -17.31 -14.67
CA GLU A 89 12.73 -18.60 -14.13
C GLU A 89 11.73 -19.09 -13.11
N ALA A 90 11.48 -20.40 -13.11
CA ALA A 90 10.54 -20.96 -12.16
C ALA A 90 10.89 -22.40 -11.78
N ARG A 91 10.70 -22.72 -10.50
CA ARG A 91 10.97 -24.04 -9.95
C ARG A 91 9.83 -24.49 -9.05
N TRP A 92 9.32 -25.69 -9.30
CA TRP A 92 8.35 -26.33 -8.43
C TRP A 92 8.98 -26.76 -7.09
N SER A 93 8.23 -26.63 -6.00
CA SER A 93 8.63 -27.05 -4.67
C SER A 93 7.47 -27.52 -3.82
N ARG A 94 7.70 -28.52 -2.96
CA ARG A 94 6.77 -28.91 -1.89
C ARG A 94 6.83 -28.01 -0.65
N LYS A 95 7.90 -27.20 -0.51
CA LYS A 95 8.19 -26.41 0.69
C LYS A 95 8.55 -24.97 0.30
N ASN A 96 7.90 -23.99 0.92
CA ASN A 96 8.29 -22.59 0.83
C ASN A 96 9.17 -22.21 2.04
N ASN A 97 10.47 -22.47 1.94
CA ASN A 97 11.44 -22.14 3.00
C ASN A 97 12.70 -21.50 2.44
N ALA A 98 13.45 -20.83 3.31
CA ALA A 98 14.68 -20.11 2.93
C ALA A 98 15.71 -21.03 2.24
N LYS A 99 15.84 -22.29 2.67
CA LYS A 99 16.78 -23.26 2.08
C LYS A 99 16.43 -23.63 0.64
N THR A 100 15.15 -23.81 0.33
CA THR A 100 14.72 -24.10 -1.05
C THR A 100 14.91 -22.86 -1.93
N TRP A 101 14.56 -21.69 -1.41
CA TRP A 101 14.77 -20.41 -2.09
C TRP A 101 16.25 -20.12 -2.38
N SER A 102 17.14 -20.30 -1.39
CA SER A 102 18.57 -20.07 -1.58
C SER A 102 19.15 -20.99 -2.66
N ARG A 103 18.70 -22.25 -2.69
CA ARG A 103 19.11 -23.21 -3.71
C ARG A 103 18.60 -22.83 -5.11
N PHE A 104 17.33 -22.44 -5.23
CA PHE A 104 16.74 -21.95 -6.47
C PHE A 104 17.48 -20.73 -7.02
N LEU A 105 17.72 -19.72 -6.18
CA LEU A 105 18.43 -18.51 -6.58
C LEU A 105 19.86 -18.78 -7.03
N TYR A 106 20.58 -19.65 -6.30
CA TYR A 106 21.97 -19.95 -6.63
C TYR A 106 22.07 -20.75 -7.93
N GLU A 107 21.28 -21.82 -8.08
CA GLU A 107 21.39 -22.74 -9.21
C GLU A 107 20.76 -22.20 -10.51
N ASP A 108 19.57 -21.59 -10.44
CA ASP A 108 18.82 -21.22 -11.65
C ASP A 108 18.93 -19.74 -12.03
N VAL A 109 19.20 -18.86 -11.05
CA VAL A 109 19.17 -17.40 -11.28
C VAL A 109 20.56 -16.78 -11.39
N ILE A 110 21.49 -17.19 -10.51
CA ILE A 110 22.87 -16.65 -10.50
C ILE A 110 23.79 -17.51 -11.38
N CYS A 111 23.63 -18.84 -11.30
CA CYS A 111 24.48 -19.88 -11.92
C CYS A 111 25.91 -19.94 -11.39
#